data_AF-A0A8D8J4V7-F1
#
_entry.id   AF-A0A8D8J4V7-F1
#
_cell.length_a   1.000
_cell.length_b   1.000
_cell.length_c   1.000
_cell.angle_alpha   90.00
_cell.angle_beta   90.00
_cell.angle_gamma   90.00
#
_symmetry.space_group_name_H-M   'P 1'
#
loop_
_entity.id
_entity.type
_entity.pdbx_description
1 polymer ?
#
loop_
_entity_poly.entity_id
_entity_poly.type
_entity_poly.pdbx_seq_one_letter_code
_entity_poly.pdbx_strand_id
1 'polypeptide(L)'
;GHLFANFTGKLKNCRNFLTNFQAKSTKNSRWLQQRAQKKYAFRVPEKQVKTVMDMVRWEKSEAYYDLLGFISSMCVALQGTRQTQQVELSPVLQKVSDALKRFEQLAIETPPVDQPARFGNQAYRTWFQKMQDESLALIEGALPEGLKDAAPEVNVYLVESFGNATRIDYGTGHEMSFVMFLMCLFKIGAIERKEEVAVGLRIFYQYLNFVRKLQVTYRMEPAGSHGVWSLDDFQFVPFIWGSAQLAVNSPIEPAQFVED
;
A
#
# COMPACT_ATOMS: atom_id res chain seq x y z
N GLY A 1 9.05 5.34 17.50
CA GLY A 1 10.20 5.01 16.63
C GLY A 1 10.46 3.52 16.44
N HIS A 2 9.45 2.64 16.40
CA HIS A 2 9.64 1.18 16.32
C HIS A 2 9.02 0.49 15.08
N LEU A 3 8.70 1.24 14.02
CA LEU A 3 8.03 0.67 12.83
C LEU A 3 8.57 1.08 11.46
N PHE A 4 9.79 1.61 11.40
CA PHE A 4 10.49 1.82 10.13
C PHE A 4 11.46 0.68 9.89
N ALA A 5 10.99 -0.45 9.36
CA ALA A 5 11.89 -1.57 9.16
C ALA A 5 11.35 -2.65 8.22
N ASN A 6 11.49 -2.47 6.90
CA ASN A 6 11.42 -3.59 5.94
C ASN A 6 12.03 -3.29 4.55
N PHE A 7 13.20 -2.65 4.40
CA PHE A 7 13.67 -2.34 3.02
C PHE A 7 15.19 -2.35 2.79
N THR A 8 15.68 -3.32 2.00
CA THR A 8 16.46 -3.11 0.76
C THR A 8 16.77 -4.46 0.10
N GLY A 9 15.98 -4.86 -0.90
CA GLY A 9 16.41 -5.80 -1.93
C GLY A 9 17.14 -5.02 -3.04
N LYS A 10 18.35 -5.44 -3.43
CA LYS A 10 19.06 -4.84 -4.56
C LYS A 10 18.30 -5.12 -5.87
N LEU A 11 17.45 -4.19 -6.30
CA LEU A 11 17.13 -4.05 -7.73
C LEU A 11 18.35 -3.40 -8.40
N LYS A 12 19.27 -4.21 -8.92
CA LYS A 12 20.36 -3.66 -9.75
C LYS A 12 19.74 -3.11 -11.04
N ASN A 13 19.97 -1.81 -11.28
CA ASN A 13 19.78 -1.06 -12.52
C ASN A 13 18.36 -0.55 -12.86
N CYS A 14 18.00 0.59 -12.25
CA CYS A 14 17.04 1.55 -12.82
C CYS A 14 17.63 2.97 -12.87
N ARG A 15 18.67 3.17 -13.69
CA ARG A 15 19.17 4.51 -14.06
C ARG A 15 18.19 5.30 -14.96
N ASN A 16 16.98 4.81 -15.18
CA ASN A 16 16.03 5.33 -16.17
C ASN A 16 14.67 5.78 -15.62
N PHE A 17 14.43 5.77 -14.30
CA PHE A 17 13.13 6.20 -13.75
C PHE A 17 12.93 7.72 -13.85
N LEU A 18 14.01 8.50 -13.83
CA LEU A 18 13.98 9.96 -13.92
C LEU A 18 14.22 10.53 -15.32
N THR A 19 14.76 9.76 -16.28
CA THR A 19 15.21 10.31 -17.58
C THR A 19 14.15 10.33 -18.68
N ASN A 20 12.97 9.73 -18.48
CA ASN A 20 11.86 9.85 -19.44
C ASN A 20 10.86 10.97 -19.08
N PHE A 21 11.27 11.93 -18.24
CA PHE A 21 10.43 13.02 -17.75
C PHE A 21 10.18 14.17 -18.74
N GLN A 22 10.74 14.14 -19.96
CA GLN A 22 10.41 15.12 -21.01
C GLN A 22 10.55 14.51 -22.41
N ALA A 23 9.46 14.04 -23.01
CA ALA A 23 9.34 13.99 -24.47
C ALA A 23 7.87 13.81 -24.90
N LYS A 24 7.32 14.84 -25.55
CA LYS A 24 6.02 14.81 -26.24
C LYS A 24 6.09 13.97 -27.52
N SER A 25 4.98 13.29 -27.82
CA SER A 25 4.33 13.08 -29.14
C SER A 25 5.22 13.01 -30.40
N THR A 26 5.30 11.83 -31.04
CA THR A 26 4.71 11.55 -32.38
C THR A 26 5.18 10.18 -32.92
N LYS A 27 4.24 9.47 -33.57
CA LYS A 27 4.35 8.34 -34.52
C LYS A 27 5.65 7.50 -34.55
N ASN A 28 5.54 6.21 -34.24
CA ASN A 28 5.88 5.14 -35.20
C ASN A 28 5.59 3.74 -34.66
N SER A 29 4.89 2.94 -35.47
CA SER A 29 4.45 1.55 -35.25
C SER A 29 5.57 0.50 -35.19
N ARG A 30 6.82 0.90 -34.92
CA ARG A 30 8.00 0.02 -34.84
C ARG A 30 8.53 -0.16 -33.41
N TRP A 31 8.06 0.64 -32.45
CA TRP A 31 8.48 0.60 -31.04
C TRP A 31 7.77 -0.47 -30.19
N LEU A 32 6.66 -1.04 -30.68
CA LEU A 32 5.88 -2.06 -29.96
C LEU A 32 6.56 -3.44 -29.93
N GLN A 33 7.56 -3.68 -30.78
CA GLN A 33 8.24 -4.99 -30.91
C GLN A 33 9.57 -5.11 -30.14
N GLN A 34 9.93 -4.11 -29.32
CA GLN A 34 11.23 -4.09 -28.60
C GLN A 34 11.13 -3.82 -27.10
N ARG A 35 10.02 -4.16 -26.45
CA ARG A 35 10.07 -4.47 -25.01
C ARG A 35 10.64 -5.88 -24.85
N ALA A 36 11.97 -5.99 -24.98
CA ALA A 36 12.67 -7.14 -24.40
C ALA A 36 12.21 -7.24 -22.94
N GLN A 37 11.56 -8.35 -22.58
CA GLN A 37 11.14 -8.64 -21.21
C GLN A 37 12.35 -8.41 -20.31
N LYS A 38 12.35 -7.32 -19.53
CA LYS A 38 13.36 -7.12 -18.49
C LYS A 38 13.28 -8.36 -17.61
N LYS A 39 14.35 -9.15 -17.57
CA LYS A 39 14.43 -10.32 -16.70
C LYS A 39 14.65 -9.81 -15.28
N TYR A 40 13.55 -9.68 -14.52
CA TYR A 40 13.60 -9.33 -13.11
C TYR A 40 14.02 -10.54 -12.30
N ALA A 41 14.88 -10.32 -11.31
CA ALA A 41 15.24 -11.33 -10.32
C ALA A 41 14.58 -10.94 -9.00
N PHE A 42 13.39 -11.49 -8.76
CA PHE A 42 12.62 -11.23 -7.54
C PHE A 42 13.29 -11.89 -6.32
N ARG A 43 13.16 -11.24 -5.17
CA ARG A 43 13.72 -11.69 -3.90
C ARG A 43 12.74 -11.38 -2.77
N VAL A 44 12.58 -12.32 -1.86
CA VAL A 44 11.80 -12.11 -0.64
C VAL A 44 12.44 -10.94 0.15
N PRO A 45 11.69 -9.86 0.45
CA PRO A 45 12.20 -8.74 1.20
C PRO A 45 12.65 -9.14 2.61
N GLU A 46 13.69 -8.48 3.09
CA GLU A 46 14.21 -8.68 4.44
C GLU A 46 14.34 -7.34 5.16
N LYS A 47 14.29 -7.39 6.49
CA LYS A 47 14.51 -6.22 7.35
C LYS A 47 15.97 -5.76 7.28
N GLN A 48 16.18 -4.57 6.72
CA GLN A 48 17.51 -3.97 6.57
C GLN A 48 17.75 -2.74 7.47
N VAL A 49 16.68 -2.07 7.94
CA VAL A 49 16.78 -1.01 8.95
C VAL A 49 16.66 -1.66 10.32
N LYS A 50 17.78 -1.79 11.04
CA LYS A 50 17.85 -2.44 12.36
C LYS A 50 18.29 -1.47 13.45
N THR A 51 19.05 -0.46 13.06
CA THR A 51 19.62 0.56 13.94
C THR A 51 19.29 1.95 13.39
N VAL A 52 19.45 2.98 14.24
CA VAL A 52 19.28 4.38 13.82
C VAL A 52 20.25 4.76 12.70
N MET A 53 21.46 4.19 12.69
CA MET A 53 22.46 4.45 11.64
C MET A 53 22.03 3.91 10.27
N ASP A 54 21.22 2.83 10.24
CA ASP A 54 20.69 2.29 8.98
C ASP A 54 19.70 3.26 8.31
N MET A 55 19.12 4.22 9.04
CA MET A 55 18.24 5.24 8.48
C MET A 55 18.96 6.09 7.43
N VAL A 56 20.24 6.41 7.64
CA VAL A 56 21.05 7.16 6.67
C VAL A 56 21.19 6.38 5.36
N ARG A 57 21.27 5.04 5.43
CA ARG A 57 21.31 4.17 4.25
C ARG A 57 19.94 4.07 3.60
N TRP A 58 18.88 4.00 4.39
CA TRP A 58 17.49 4.00 3.90
C TRP A 58 17.16 5.26 3.11
N GLU A 59 17.44 6.44 3.64
CA GLU A 59 17.16 7.75 3.01
C GLU A 59 17.93 7.96 1.69
N LYS A 60 19.01 7.21 1.48
CA LYS A 60 19.81 7.23 0.25
C LYS A 60 19.52 6.04 -0.68
N SER A 61 18.57 5.17 -0.31
CA SER A 61 18.25 3.96 -1.06
C SER A 61 17.32 4.26 -2.24
N GLU A 62 17.39 3.41 -3.26
CA GLU A 62 16.47 3.47 -4.41
C GLU A 62 15.01 3.33 -3.97
N ALA A 63 14.73 2.41 -3.04
CA ALA A 63 13.39 2.17 -2.53
C ALA A 63 12.78 3.39 -1.83
N TYR A 64 13.59 4.21 -1.14
CA TYR A 64 13.13 5.46 -0.55
C TYR A 64 12.70 6.48 -1.60
N TYR A 65 13.52 6.69 -2.63
CA TYR A 65 13.18 7.61 -3.73
C TYR A 65 12.01 7.10 -4.57
N ASP A 66 11.93 5.79 -4.80
CA ASP A 66 10.78 5.17 -5.46
C ASP A 66 9.48 5.40 -4.69
N LEU A 67 9.49 5.19 -3.36
CA LEU A 67 8.33 5.40 -2.52
C LEU A 67 7.88 6.87 -2.53
N LEU A 68 8.81 7.81 -2.34
CA LEU A 68 8.51 9.23 -2.40
C LEU A 68 7.93 9.61 -3.77
N GLY A 69 8.58 9.16 -4.85
CA GLY A 69 8.11 9.41 -6.21
C GLY A 69 6.72 8.83 -6.47
N PHE A 70 6.43 7.64 -5.93
CA PHE A 70 5.11 7.03 -6.03
C PHE A 70 4.04 7.82 -5.27
N ILE A 71 4.29 8.21 -4.01
CA ILE A 71 3.36 9.01 -3.22
C ILE A 71 3.07 10.34 -3.91
N SER A 72 4.12 11.05 -4.38
CA SER A 72 3.96 12.31 -5.11
C SER A 72 3.20 12.14 -6.43
N SER A 73 3.45 11.04 -7.14
CA SER A 73 2.72 10.73 -8.38
C SER A 73 1.22 10.54 -8.14
N MET A 74 0.87 9.80 -7.09
CA MET A 74 -0.51 9.59 -6.67
C MET A 74 -1.18 10.91 -6.28
N CYS A 75 -0.47 11.83 -5.60
CA CYS A 75 -0.98 13.18 -5.33
C CYS A 75 -1.41 13.88 -6.62
N VAL A 76 -0.54 13.92 -7.62
CA VAL A 76 -0.84 14.57 -8.91
C VAL A 76 -2.03 13.91 -9.60
N ALA A 77 -2.09 12.58 -9.60
CA ALA A 77 -3.18 11.84 -10.23
C ALA A 77 -4.55 12.07 -9.55
N LEU A 78 -4.56 12.30 -8.24
CA LEU A 78 -5.78 12.44 -7.45
C LEU A 78 -6.31 13.87 -7.37
N GLN A 79 -5.58 14.88 -7.86
CA GLN A 79 -6.03 16.28 -7.82
C GLN A 79 -7.40 16.49 -8.46
N GLY A 80 -8.33 17.08 -7.70
CA GLY A 80 -9.70 17.37 -8.15
C GLY A 80 -10.58 16.15 -8.40
N THR A 81 -10.08 14.94 -8.12
CA THR A 81 -10.88 13.71 -8.26
C THR A 81 -11.83 13.54 -7.08
N ARG A 82 -13.02 13.00 -7.34
CA ARG A 82 -14.07 12.82 -6.32
C ARG A 82 -14.28 11.35 -6.02
N GLN A 83 -14.57 11.01 -4.77
CA GLN A 83 -14.85 9.63 -4.37
C GLN A 83 -16.03 9.01 -5.14
N THR A 84 -17.01 9.83 -5.53
CA THR A 84 -18.19 9.46 -6.32
C THR A 84 -17.91 9.24 -7.81
N GLN A 85 -16.73 9.61 -8.31
CA GLN A 85 -16.36 9.45 -9.71
C GLN A 85 -16.35 7.97 -10.08
N GLN A 86 -16.97 7.61 -11.20
CA GLN A 86 -16.94 6.24 -11.70
C GLN A 86 -15.55 5.93 -12.28
N VAL A 87 -14.99 4.80 -11.84
CA VAL A 87 -13.70 4.28 -12.30
C VAL A 87 -13.82 2.78 -12.45
N GLU A 88 -13.31 2.25 -13.55
CA GLU A 88 -13.28 0.83 -13.83
C GLU A 88 -12.02 0.19 -13.23
N LEU A 89 -12.17 -1.02 -12.70
CA LEU A 89 -11.03 -1.80 -12.24
C LEU A 89 -10.57 -2.72 -13.37
N SER A 90 -9.27 -2.74 -13.64
CA SER A 90 -8.68 -3.78 -14.47
C SER A 90 -8.83 -5.15 -13.81
N PRO A 91 -8.66 -6.26 -14.55
CA PRO A 91 -8.72 -7.61 -13.97
C PRO A 91 -7.76 -7.80 -12.80
N VAL A 92 -6.59 -7.16 -12.82
CA VAL A 92 -5.61 -7.21 -11.72
C VAL A 92 -6.16 -6.48 -10.49
N LEU A 93 -6.63 -5.24 -10.65
CA LEU A 93 -7.20 -4.47 -9.54
C LEU A 93 -8.49 -5.11 -8.99
N GLN A 94 -9.30 -5.73 -9.83
CA GLN A 94 -10.48 -6.47 -9.39
C GLN A 94 -10.09 -7.62 -8.48
N LYS A 95 -9.08 -8.42 -8.85
CA LYS A 95 -8.58 -9.51 -8.01
C LYS A 95 -7.94 -9.02 -6.71
N VAL A 96 -7.24 -7.88 -6.73
CA VAL A 96 -6.74 -7.23 -5.51
C VAL A 96 -7.89 -6.79 -4.60
N SER A 97 -8.94 -6.20 -5.18
CA SER A 97 -10.16 -5.83 -4.44
C SER A 97 -10.84 -7.06 -3.83
N ASP A 98 -10.90 -8.17 -4.55
CA ASP A 98 -11.50 -9.41 -4.08
C ASP A 98 -10.65 -10.10 -3.01
N ALA A 99 -9.32 -10.01 -3.07
CA ALA A 99 -8.44 -10.42 -1.98
C ALA A 99 -8.71 -9.63 -0.69
N LEU A 100 -8.86 -8.31 -0.79
CA LEU A 100 -9.25 -7.47 0.37
C LEU A 100 -10.62 -7.86 0.93
N LYS A 101 -11.61 -8.17 0.08
CA LYS A 101 -12.92 -8.70 0.53
C LYS A 101 -12.77 -10.06 1.21
N ARG A 102 -11.90 -10.93 0.71
CA ARG A 102 -11.63 -12.22 1.35
C ARG A 102 -11.03 -12.03 2.74
N PHE A 103 -10.08 -11.11 2.91
CA PHE A 103 -9.50 -10.80 4.21
C PHE A 103 -10.53 -10.22 5.19
N GLU A 104 -11.44 -9.39 4.70
CA GLU A 104 -12.57 -8.89 5.48
C GLU A 104 -13.53 -10.01 5.89
N GLN A 105 -13.83 -10.94 4.97
CA GLN A 105 -14.64 -12.11 5.25
C GLN A 105 -13.99 -13.03 6.30
N LEU A 106 -12.66 -13.22 6.24
CA LEU A 106 -11.92 -13.94 7.28
C LEU A 106 -12.06 -13.28 8.66
N ALA A 107 -12.18 -11.94 8.72
CA ALA A 107 -12.39 -11.22 9.98
C ALA A 107 -13.79 -11.46 10.55
N ILE A 108 -14.81 -11.51 9.68
CA ILE A 108 -16.18 -11.89 10.06
C ILE A 108 -16.22 -13.34 10.59
N GLU A 109 -15.51 -14.26 9.94
CA GLU A 109 -15.35 -15.66 10.35
C GLU A 109 -14.49 -15.85 11.61
N THR A 110 -13.89 -14.77 12.13
CA THR A 110 -12.99 -14.79 13.29
C THR A 110 -13.43 -13.72 14.29
N PRO A 111 -14.60 -13.87 14.92
CA PRO A 111 -15.14 -12.86 15.82
C PRO A 111 -14.24 -12.66 17.06
N PRO A 112 -14.28 -11.47 17.68
CA PRO A 112 -13.55 -11.20 18.91
C PRO A 112 -13.93 -12.18 20.02
N VAL A 113 -12.93 -12.66 20.76
CA VAL A 113 -13.15 -13.53 21.93
C VAL A 113 -13.32 -12.70 23.19
N ASP A 114 -14.09 -13.22 24.14
CA ASP A 114 -14.14 -12.61 25.47
C ASP A 114 -12.79 -12.80 26.16
N GLN A 115 -12.27 -11.72 26.73
CA GLN A 115 -10.96 -11.70 27.37
C GLN A 115 -10.89 -10.62 28.45
N PRO A 116 -10.12 -10.82 29.52
CA PRO A 116 -9.97 -9.81 30.57
C PRO A 116 -9.28 -8.52 30.08
N ALA A 117 -8.40 -8.64 29.07
CA ALA A 117 -7.62 -7.51 28.56
C ALA A 117 -8.49 -6.58 27.71
N ARG A 118 -8.40 -5.27 28.01
CA ARG A 118 -9.19 -4.22 27.34
C ARG A 118 -8.73 -3.95 25.90
N PHE A 119 -7.42 -4.04 25.65
CA PHE A 119 -6.79 -3.81 24.34
C PHE A 119 -6.27 -5.12 23.76
N GLY A 120 -6.12 -5.16 22.43
CA GLY A 120 -5.52 -6.27 21.70
C GLY A 120 -6.31 -7.56 21.86
N ASN A 121 -7.35 -7.76 21.05
CA ASN A 121 -8.13 -8.99 21.06
C ASN A 121 -7.35 -10.15 20.43
N GLN A 122 -7.19 -11.26 21.16
CA GLN A 122 -6.40 -12.42 20.74
C GLN A 122 -6.92 -13.05 19.44
N ALA A 123 -8.20 -12.90 19.10
CA ALA A 123 -8.77 -13.37 17.84
C ALA A 123 -8.08 -12.77 16.60
N TYR A 124 -7.44 -11.59 16.74
CA TYR A 124 -6.63 -10.99 15.68
C TYR A 124 -5.49 -11.91 15.23
N ARG A 125 -4.86 -12.65 16.15
CA ARG A 125 -3.78 -13.58 15.81
C ARG A 125 -4.28 -14.72 14.91
N THR A 126 -5.46 -15.25 15.25
CA THR A 126 -6.14 -16.25 14.44
C THR A 126 -6.51 -15.70 13.06
N TRP A 127 -7.04 -14.48 12.99
CA TRP A 127 -7.35 -13.83 11.72
C TRP A 127 -6.09 -13.62 10.88
N PHE A 128 -5.02 -13.10 11.49
CA PHE A 128 -3.77 -12.79 10.81
C PHE A 128 -3.12 -14.06 10.24
N GLN A 129 -3.14 -15.17 10.99
CA GLN A 129 -2.66 -16.45 10.49
C GLN A 129 -3.46 -16.94 9.27
N LYS A 130 -4.79 -16.93 9.34
CA LYS A 130 -5.64 -17.30 8.19
C LYS A 130 -5.37 -16.43 6.96
N MET A 131 -5.21 -15.12 7.18
CA MET A 131 -4.86 -14.18 6.11
C MET A 131 -3.50 -14.52 5.48
N GLN A 132 -2.48 -14.79 6.30
CA GLN A 132 -1.17 -15.23 5.82
C GLN A 132 -1.26 -16.50 4.97
N ASP A 133 -2.00 -17.50 5.44
CA ASP A 133 -2.16 -18.79 4.77
C ASP A 133 -2.80 -18.66 3.37
N GLU A 134 -3.70 -17.69 3.18
CA GLU A 134 -4.38 -17.44 1.88
C GLU A 134 -3.69 -16.39 1.00
N SER A 135 -2.89 -15.50 1.59
CA SER A 135 -2.36 -14.29 0.92
C SER A 135 -1.58 -14.55 -0.37
N LEU A 136 -0.66 -15.53 -0.35
CA LEU A 136 0.22 -15.81 -1.48
C LEU A 136 -0.57 -16.30 -2.70
N ALA A 137 -1.49 -17.23 -2.50
CA ALA A 137 -2.31 -17.78 -3.59
C ALA A 137 -3.22 -16.72 -4.21
N LEU A 138 -3.76 -15.80 -3.40
CA LEU A 138 -4.56 -14.68 -3.88
C LEU A 138 -3.74 -13.71 -4.73
N ILE A 139 -2.52 -13.38 -4.31
CA ILE A 139 -1.63 -12.49 -5.08
C ILE A 139 -1.09 -13.15 -6.33
N GLU A 140 -0.68 -14.42 -6.27
CA GLU A 140 -0.29 -15.17 -7.47
C GLU A 140 -1.44 -15.22 -8.48
N GLY A 141 -2.68 -15.43 -8.00
CA GLY A 141 -3.88 -15.39 -8.83
C GLY A 141 -4.20 -14.01 -9.41
N ALA A 142 -3.83 -12.92 -8.72
CA ALA A 142 -4.01 -11.55 -9.16
C ALA A 142 -3.05 -11.14 -10.29
N LEU A 143 -1.83 -11.68 -10.27
CA LEU A 143 -0.78 -11.31 -11.23
C LEU A 143 -0.97 -11.97 -12.61
N PRO A 144 -0.63 -11.25 -13.71
CA PRO A 144 -0.55 -11.85 -15.04
C PRO A 144 0.45 -13.02 -15.09
N GLU A 145 0.26 -13.96 -16.03
CA GLU A 145 1.06 -15.20 -16.12
C GLU A 145 2.58 -14.96 -16.13
N GLY A 146 3.04 -13.96 -16.89
CA GLY A 146 4.46 -13.62 -16.99
C GLY A 146 5.05 -12.89 -15.77
N LEU A 147 4.25 -12.64 -14.73
CA LEU A 147 4.64 -11.91 -13.52
C LEU A 147 4.43 -12.71 -12.23
N LYS A 148 3.98 -13.97 -12.29
CA LYS A 148 3.73 -14.81 -11.11
C LYS A 148 4.96 -15.01 -10.23
N ASP A 149 6.16 -15.04 -10.82
CA ASP A 149 7.44 -15.11 -10.09
C ASP A 149 7.66 -13.94 -9.11
N ALA A 150 6.92 -12.82 -9.28
CA ALA A 150 6.96 -11.69 -8.37
C ALA A 150 6.11 -11.90 -7.10
N ALA A 151 5.18 -12.86 -7.11
CA ALA A 151 4.21 -13.04 -6.03
C ALA A 151 4.86 -13.18 -4.64
N PRO A 152 5.94 -13.98 -4.44
CA PRO A 152 6.57 -14.10 -3.13
C PRO A 152 7.14 -12.78 -2.60
N GLU A 153 7.66 -11.91 -3.48
CA GLU A 153 8.19 -10.61 -3.10
C GLU A 153 7.08 -9.61 -2.78
N VAL A 154 6.06 -9.54 -3.65
CA VAL A 154 4.91 -8.63 -3.49
C VAL A 154 4.08 -8.98 -2.27
N ASN A 155 3.91 -10.28 -1.98
CA ASN A 155 3.07 -10.77 -0.89
C ASN A 155 3.59 -10.34 0.49
N VAL A 156 4.91 -10.19 0.66
CA VAL A 156 5.48 -9.71 1.93
C VAL A 156 4.95 -8.33 2.29
N TYR A 157 4.89 -7.41 1.33
CA TYR A 157 4.35 -6.07 1.57
C TYR A 157 2.86 -6.09 1.89
N LEU A 158 2.09 -6.97 1.23
CA LEU A 158 0.67 -7.12 1.53
C LEU A 158 0.45 -7.66 2.95
N VAL A 159 1.14 -8.72 3.35
CA VAL A 159 0.99 -9.33 4.68
C VAL A 159 1.35 -8.34 5.78
N GLU A 160 2.42 -7.56 5.59
CA GLU A 160 2.88 -6.54 6.54
C GLU A 160 1.95 -5.31 6.60
N SER A 161 0.94 -5.22 5.74
CA SER A 161 0.03 -4.07 5.64
C SER A 161 -1.01 -3.99 6.74
N PHE A 162 -1.26 -5.05 7.50
CA PHE A 162 -2.46 -5.15 8.34
C PHE A 162 -2.22 -5.12 9.85
N GLY A 163 -1.02 -4.77 10.30
CA GLY A 163 -0.65 -4.72 11.71
C GLY A 163 0.33 -5.81 12.14
N ASN A 164 0.59 -5.91 13.44
CA ASN A 164 1.48 -6.91 14.01
C ASN A 164 0.72 -7.92 14.89
N ALA A 165 0.75 -9.21 14.55
CA ALA A 165 0.06 -10.26 15.32
C ALA A 165 0.54 -10.40 16.77
N THR A 166 1.82 -10.15 17.04
CA THR A 166 2.37 -10.32 18.40
C THR A 166 1.88 -9.19 19.31
N ARG A 167 2.04 -7.95 18.86
CA ARG A 167 1.68 -6.73 19.60
C ARG A 167 0.20 -6.35 19.49
N ILE A 168 -0.50 -6.89 18.49
CA ILE A 168 -1.90 -6.56 18.15
C ILE A 168 -2.06 -5.05 17.98
N ASP A 169 -1.13 -4.47 17.21
CA ASP A 169 -1.06 -3.05 16.94
C ASP A 169 -1.06 -2.77 15.43
N TYR A 170 -1.44 -1.53 15.10
CA TYR A 170 -1.43 -1.00 13.73
C TYR A 170 -0.87 0.42 13.75
N GLY A 171 -0.28 0.87 12.65
CA GLY A 171 0.19 2.24 12.51
C GLY A 171 0.74 2.53 11.11
N THR A 172 1.33 3.71 10.96
CA THR A 172 1.78 4.26 9.67
C THR A 172 2.84 3.41 8.96
N GLY A 173 3.61 2.57 9.66
CA GLY A 173 4.52 1.61 9.03
C GLY A 173 3.80 0.48 8.28
N HIS A 174 2.64 0.05 8.78
CA HIS A 174 1.79 -0.93 8.12
C HIS A 174 1.06 -0.29 6.92
N GLU A 175 0.55 0.93 7.10
CA GLU A 175 0.02 1.76 6.00
C GLU A 175 1.05 1.92 4.87
N MET A 176 2.29 2.26 5.21
CA MET A 176 3.38 2.38 4.25
C MET A 176 3.66 1.06 3.52
N SER A 177 3.55 -0.08 4.20
CA SER A 177 3.69 -1.41 3.58
C SER A 177 2.61 -1.64 2.51
N PHE A 178 1.38 -1.18 2.73
CA PHE A 178 0.33 -1.25 1.71
C PHE A 178 0.61 -0.34 0.51
N VAL A 179 1.12 0.87 0.77
CA VAL A 179 1.55 1.78 -0.30
C VAL A 179 2.67 1.16 -1.13
N MET A 180 3.61 0.46 -0.49
CA MET A 180 4.69 -0.26 -1.18
C MET A 180 4.20 -1.48 -1.95
N PHE A 181 3.21 -2.21 -1.44
CA PHE A 181 2.51 -3.25 -2.19
C PHE A 181 1.92 -2.69 -3.49
N LEU A 182 1.17 -1.58 -3.42
CA LEU A 182 0.61 -0.92 -4.61
C LEU A 182 1.72 -0.45 -5.56
N MET A 183 2.77 0.18 -5.04
CA MET A 183 3.92 0.62 -5.83
C MET A 183 4.58 -0.55 -6.56
N CYS A 184 4.70 -1.72 -5.93
CA CYS A 184 5.28 -2.90 -6.56
C CYS A 184 4.46 -3.35 -7.77
N LEU A 185 3.12 -3.34 -7.69
CA LEU A 185 2.25 -3.67 -8.83
C LEU A 185 2.50 -2.75 -10.03
N PHE A 186 2.72 -1.44 -9.80
CA PHE A 186 3.12 -0.51 -10.87
C PHE A 186 4.54 -0.79 -11.39
N LYS A 187 5.50 -1.04 -10.50
CA LYS A 187 6.92 -1.25 -10.88
C LYS A 187 7.14 -2.51 -11.71
N ILE A 188 6.39 -3.58 -11.44
CA ILE A 188 6.43 -4.81 -12.24
C ILE A 188 5.57 -4.73 -13.51
N GLY A 189 4.78 -3.66 -13.65
CA GLY A 189 3.89 -3.45 -14.80
C GLY A 189 2.64 -4.33 -14.79
N ALA A 190 2.21 -4.82 -13.62
CA ALA A 190 0.94 -5.51 -13.47
C ALA A 190 -0.26 -4.55 -13.60
N ILE A 191 -0.05 -3.28 -13.24
CA ILE A 191 -0.99 -2.17 -13.45
C ILE A 191 -0.26 -0.97 -14.05
N GLU A 192 -0.99 -0.14 -14.79
CA GLU A 192 -0.45 0.99 -15.55
C GLU A 192 -0.85 2.34 -14.94
N ARG A 193 -0.09 3.40 -15.29
CA ARG A 193 -0.31 4.79 -14.85
C ARG A 193 -1.75 5.29 -15.00
N LYS A 194 -2.47 4.86 -16.04
CA LYS A 194 -3.87 5.25 -16.26
C LYS A 194 -4.81 4.78 -15.14
N GLU A 195 -4.37 3.84 -14.31
CA GLU A 195 -5.12 3.25 -13.21
C GLU A 195 -4.82 3.92 -11.86
N GLU A 196 -3.95 4.94 -11.79
CA GLU A 196 -3.60 5.66 -10.54
C GLU A 196 -4.86 6.16 -9.80
N VAL A 197 -5.82 6.73 -10.53
CA VAL A 197 -7.09 7.21 -9.95
C VAL A 197 -7.93 6.05 -9.41
N ALA A 198 -8.00 4.92 -10.12
CA ALA A 198 -8.74 3.74 -9.65
C ALA A 198 -8.11 3.14 -8.39
N VAL A 199 -6.77 3.10 -8.32
CA VAL A 199 -6.04 2.67 -7.12
C VAL A 199 -6.36 3.55 -5.93
N GLY A 200 -6.29 4.88 -6.06
CA GLY A 200 -6.57 5.79 -4.96
C GLY A 200 -8.04 5.76 -4.52
N LEU A 201 -8.98 5.89 -5.47
CA LEU A 201 -10.41 6.02 -5.16
C LEU A 201 -11.12 4.70 -4.82
N ARG A 202 -10.54 3.54 -5.17
CA ARG A 202 -11.18 2.23 -4.90
C ARG A 202 -10.34 1.36 -4.00
N ILE A 203 -9.13 1.02 -4.42
CA ILE A 203 -8.32 0.04 -3.69
C ILE A 203 -7.85 0.60 -2.35
N PHE A 204 -7.29 1.81 -2.34
CA PHE A 204 -6.84 2.44 -1.11
C PHE A 204 -8.02 2.79 -0.19
N TYR A 205 -9.12 3.28 -0.75
CA TYR A 205 -10.35 3.51 0.03
C TYR A 205 -10.89 2.22 0.67
N GLN A 206 -10.96 1.11 -0.07
CA GLN A 206 -11.37 -0.19 0.44
C GLN A 206 -10.43 -0.66 1.56
N TYR A 207 -9.12 -0.53 1.35
CA TYR A 207 -8.11 -0.84 2.37
C TYR A 207 -8.33 -0.03 3.65
N LEU A 208 -8.51 1.28 3.57
CA LEU A 208 -8.73 2.14 4.74
C LEU A 208 -9.98 1.73 5.53
N ASN A 209 -11.07 1.44 4.83
CA ASN A 209 -12.28 0.96 5.49
C ASN A 209 -12.07 -0.39 6.17
N PHE A 210 -11.31 -1.28 5.54
CA PHE A 210 -11.01 -2.58 6.12
C PHE A 210 -10.12 -2.47 7.35
N VAL A 211 -9.02 -1.72 7.31
CA VAL A 211 -8.14 -1.57 8.48
C VAL A 211 -8.83 -0.84 9.64
N ARG A 212 -9.73 0.12 9.36
CA ARG A 212 -10.59 0.72 10.41
C ARG A 212 -11.50 -0.31 11.08
N LYS A 213 -12.06 -1.24 10.31
CA LYS A 213 -12.84 -2.36 10.88
C LYS A 213 -11.95 -3.25 11.75
N LEU A 214 -10.76 -3.64 11.29
CA LEU A 214 -9.82 -4.43 12.09
C LEU A 214 -9.46 -3.73 13.41
N GLN A 215 -9.14 -2.43 13.35
CA GLN A 215 -8.78 -1.62 14.51
C GLN A 215 -9.88 -1.65 15.58
N VAL A 216 -11.14 -1.45 15.17
CA VAL A 216 -12.30 -1.47 16.08
C VAL A 216 -12.63 -2.88 16.55
N THR A 217 -12.78 -3.83 15.62
CA THR A 217 -13.18 -5.22 15.90
C THR A 217 -12.20 -5.88 16.88
N TYR A 218 -10.90 -5.74 16.65
CA TYR A 218 -9.89 -6.37 17.49
C TYR A 218 -9.27 -5.44 18.53
N ARG A 219 -9.78 -4.22 18.70
CA ARG A 219 -9.30 -3.23 19.68
C ARG A 219 -7.78 -3.04 19.59
N MET A 220 -7.28 -2.88 18.36
CA MET A 220 -5.84 -2.81 18.08
C MET A 220 -5.25 -1.53 18.68
N GLU A 221 -4.01 -1.64 19.16
CA GLU A 221 -3.29 -0.49 19.73
C GLU A 221 -2.60 0.34 18.63
N PRO A 222 -2.43 1.65 18.82
CA PRO A 222 -1.56 2.46 17.97
C PRO A 222 -0.09 2.08 18.15
N ALA A 223 0.56 1.61 17.09
CA ALA A 223 1.89 1.00 17.16
C ALA A 223 3.06 2.01 17.33
N GLY A 224 2.76 3.31 17.25
CA GLY A 224 3.74 4.37 17.37
C GLY A 224 3.16 5.77 17.60
N SER A 225 1.90 5.85 18.03
CA SER A 225 1.27 7.15 18.33
C SER A 225 1.99 7.80 19.51
N HIS A 226 2.27 9.09 19.34
CA HIS A 226 2.73 9.98 20.40
C HIS A 226 1.57 10.78 21.01
N GLY A 227 0.32 10.29 20.87
CA GLY A 227 -0.89 10.95 21.31
C GLY A 227 -1.05 12.30 20.62
N VAL A 228 -1.11 13.37 21.41
CA VAL A 228 -1.28 14.77 20.96
C VAL A 228 -0.20 15.28 19.98
N TRP A 229 0.91 14.56 19.83
CA TRP A 229 1.99 14.90 18.91
C TRP A 229 1.89 14.17 17.55
N SER A 230 0.87 13.34 17.36
CA SER A 230 0.61 12.63 16.10
C SER A 230 -0.52 13.29 15.34
N LEU A 231 -0.44 13.26 14.00
CA LEU A 231 -1.51 13.77 13.14
C LEU A 231 -2.80 12.94 13.30
N ASP A 232 -2.63 11.62 13.37
CA ASP A 232 -3.65 10.61 13.62
C ASP A 232 -2.97 9.40 14.25
N ASP A 233 -3.73 8.57 14.98
CA ASP A 233 -3.19 7.42 15.70
C ASP A 233 -2.70 6.29 14.77
N PHE A 234 -3.27 6.18 13.57
CA PHE A 234 -3.07 5.01 12.71
C PHE A 234 -2.58 5.36 11.30
N GLN A 235 -3.08 6.45 10.70
CA GLN A 235 -2.96 6.75 9.29
C GLN A 235 -2.19 8.06 9.03
N PHE A 236 -1.61 8.19 7.85
CA PHE A 236 -0.97 9.44 7.42
C PHE A 236 -1.24 9.73 5.93
N VAL A 237 -1.12 8.71 5.09
CA VAL A 237 -1.27 8.84 3.63
C VAL A 237 -2.65 9.34 3.18
N PRO A 238 -3.80 9.00 3.83
CA PRO A 238 -5.10 9.57 3.51
C PRO A 238 -5.17 11.08 3.62
N PHE A 239 -4.42 11.69 4.54
CA PHE A 239 -4.36 13.15 4.64
C PHE A 239 -3.57 13.75 3.48
N ILE A 240 -2.50 13.09 3.04
CA ILE A 240 -1.72 13.51 1.86
C ILE A 240 -2.58 13.43 0.60
N TRP A 241 -3.19 12.27 0.34
CA TRP A 241 -3.95 12.05 -0.89
C TRP A 241 -5.32 12.75 -0.86
N GLY A 242 -5.98 12.80 0.30
CA GLY A 242 -7.24 13.53 0.48
C GLY A 242 -7.07 15.04 0.31
N SER A 243 -6.00 15.64 0.86
CA SER A 243 -5.70 17.05 0.62
C SER A 243 -5.35 17.32 -0.85
N ALA A 244 -4.69 16.39 -1.53
CA ALA A 244 -4.46 16.49 -2.97
C ALA A 244 -5.78 16.51 -3.76
N GLN A 245 -6.77 15.67 -3.41
CA GLN A 245 -8.10 15.71 -4.04
C GLN A 245 -8.76 17.09 -3.89
N LEU A 246 -8.64 17.69 -2.70
CA LEU A 246 -9.19 19.00 -2.38
C LEU A 246 -8.35 20.17 -2.93
N ALA A 247 -7.14 19.93 -3.43
CA ALA A 247 -6.26 21.00 -3.93
C ALA A 247 -6.80 21.71 -5.18
N VAL A 248 -7.74 21.09 -5.90
CA VAL A 248 -8.34 21.64 -7.11
C VAL A 248 -9.87 21.53 -7.03
N ASN A 249 -10.57 22.66 -7.20
CA ASN A 249 -12.03 22.75 -7.12
C ASN A 249 -12.61 22.17 -5.83
N SER A 250 -11.98 22.48 -4.69
CA SER A 250 -12.44 22.03 -3.38
C SER A 250 -13.89 22.46 -3.12
N PRO A 251 -14.77 21.58 -2.63
CA PRO A 251 -16.08 21.97 -2.14
C PRO A 251 -16.02 22.61 -0.74
N ILE A 252 -14.89 22.48 -0.03
CA ILE A 252 -14.70 22.95 1.34
C ILE A 252 -13.32 23.59 1.51
N GLU A 253 -13.21 24.58 2.39
CA GLU A 253 -11.92 25.12 2.83
C GLU A 253 -11.31 24.23 3.91
N PRO A 254 -9.97 24.25 4.12
CA PRO A 254 -9.33 23.45 5.16
C PRO A 254 -9.95 23.67 6.54
N ALA A 255 -10.30 24.89 6.92
CA ALA A 255 -10.91 25.15 8.25
C ALA A 255 -12.21 24.37 8.49
N GLN A 256 -12.90 23.95 7.43
CA GLN A 256 -14.18 23.24 7.52
C GLN A 256 -14.03 21.74 7.79
N PHE A 257 -12.80 21.18 7.82
CA PHE A 257 -12.63 19.75 8.11
C PHE A 257 -13.00 19.38 9.56
N VAL A 258 -13.07 20.37 10.47
CA VAL A 258 -13.49 20.20 11.88
C VAL A 258 -14.96 20.57 12.12
N GLU A 259 -15.67 21.02 11.09
CA GLU A 259 -17.10 21.34 11.19
C GLU A 259 -17.92 20.03 11.09
N ASP A 260 -18.96 19.92 11.94
CA ASP A 260 -19.86 18.75 12.01
C ASP A 260 -20.82 18.65 10.81
#